data_AF-A0A2D8ENI0-F1
#
_entry.id   AF-A0A2D8ENI0-F1
#
_cell.length_a   1.000
_cell.length_b   1.000
_cell.length_c   1.000
_cell.angle_alpha   90.00
_cell.angle_beta   90.00
_cell.angle_gamma   90.00
#
_symmetry.space_group_name_H-M   'P 1'
#
loop_
_entity.id
_entity.type
_entity.pdbx_description
1 polymer ?
#
loop_
_entity_poly.entity_id
_entity_poly.type
_entity_poly.pdbx_seq_one_letter_code
_entity_poly.pdbx_strand_id
1 'polypeptide(L)'
;MAEGGLKKWFKEDWVDIGAPKKGGGFKKCGRKSAKGSKRKYPKCVPAAKAARMTKAQIRSAVSRKRAKAQGVGGKPTNVKTFAKRDGKKARRG
;
A
#
# COMPACT_ATOMS: atom_id res chain seq x y z
N MET A 1 -29.92 -9.71 8.44
CA MET A 1 -28.65 -9.77 9.20
C MET A 1 -27.70 -8.73 8.62
N ALA A 2 -27.19 -7.80 9.42
CA ALA A 2 -26.17 -6.88 8.92
C ALA A 2 -24.93 -7.71 8.53
N GLU A 3 -24.59 -7.78 7.24
CA GLU A 3 -23.27 -8.21 6.78
C GLU A 3 -22.22 -7.14 7.13
N GLY A 4 -22.14 -6.80 8.42
CA GLY A 4 -21.24 -5.81 8.97
C GLY A 4 -19.95 -6.45 9.47
N GLY A 5 -18.82 -5.77 9.27
CA GLY A 5 -17.54 -6.12 9.88
C GLY A 5 -16.69 -7.11 9.06
N LEU A 6 -15.97 -8.00 9.76
CA LEU A 6 -14.95 -8.87 9.16
C LEU A 6 -15.47 -9.77 8.03
N LYS A 7 -16.73 -10.22 8.09
CA LYS A 7 -17.33 -11.04 7.02
C LYS A 7 -17.32 -10.30 5.67
N LYS A 8 -17.60 -9.00 5.66
CA LYS A 8 -17.51 -8.17 4.45
C LYS A 8 -16.06 -8.04 3.99
N TRP A 9 -15.14 -7.82 4.92
CA TRP A 9 -13.70 -7.69 4.65
C TRP A 9 -13.09 -8.94 4.00
N PHE A 10 -13.48 -10.14 4.45
CA PHE A 10 -13.05 -11.42 3.85
C PHE A 10 -13.67 -11.68 2.47
N LYS A 11 -14.87 -11.15 2.20
CA LYS A 11 -15.55 -11.27 0.91
C LYS A 11 -15.06 -10.27 -0.14
N GLU A 12 -14.30 -9.24 0.26
CA GLU A 12 -13.77 -8.28 -0.72
C GLU A 12 -12.81 -8.95 -1.71
N ASP A 13 -12.79 -8.45 -2.95
CA ASP A 13 -11.80 -8.92 -3.91
C ASP A 13 -10.46 -8.21 -3.65
N TRP A 14 -9.46 -8.95 -3.19
CA TRP A 14 -8.15 -8.40 -2.86
C TRP A 14 -7.22 -8.44 -4.07
N VAL A 15 -6.48 -7.35 -4.31
CA VAL A 15 -5.53 -7.22 -5.43
C VAL A 15 -4.16 -6.77 -4.97
N ASP A 16 -3.10 -7.21 -5.66
CA ASP A 16 -1.72 -6.78 -5.43
C ASP A 16 -1.38 -5.55 -6.28
N ILE A 17 -1.38 -4.37 -5.64
CA ILE A 17 -1.04 -3.10 -6.31
C ILE A 17 0.44 -3.00 -6.71
N GLY A 18 1.28 -3.90 -6.20
CA GLY A 18 2.67 -4.05 -6.63
C GLY A 18 2.85 -4.92 -7.89
N ALA A 19 1.76 -5.40 -8.49
CA ALA A 19 1.76 -6.24 -9.68
C ALA A 19 0.74 -5.74 -10.72
N PRO A 20 0.97 -4.57 -11.35
CA PRO A 20 0.09 -4.05 -12.41
C PRO A 20 0.07 -5.00 -13.62
N LYS A 21 -1.08 -5.08 -14.29
CA LYS A 21 -1.25 -5.82 -15.54
C LYS A 21 -0.99 -4.93 -16.75
N LYS A 22 -0.52 -5.53 -17.84
CA LYS A 22 -0.49 -4.86 -19.16
C LYS A 22 -1.94 -4.69 -19.61
N GLY A 23 -2.38 -3.45 -19.83
CA GLY A 23 -3.79 -3.11 -20.11
C GLY A 23 -4.59 -2.55 -18.92
N GLY A 24 -3.96 -2.37 -17.75
CA GLY A 24 -4.61 -1.75 -16.59
C GLY A 24 -5.11 -2.75 -15.54
N GLY A 25 -5.37 -2.23 -14.34
CA GLY A 25 -5.75 -3.04 -13.18
C GLY A 25 -4.60 -3.85 -12.57
N PHE A 26 -4.96 -4.72 -11.62
CA PHE A 26 -4.02 -5.45 -10.76
C PHE A 26 -4.32 -6.95 -10.74
N LYS A 27 -3.30 -7.75 -10.41
CA LYS A 27 -3.47 -9.20 -10.19
C LYS A 27 -4.15 -9.47 -8.84
N LYS A 28 -4.87 -10.59 -8.71
CA LYS A 28 -5.42 -11.03 -7.41
C LYS A 28 -4.30 -11.14 -6.37
N CYS A 29 -4.60 -10.70 -5.17
CA CYS A 29 -3.75 -10.84 -4.00
C CYS A 29 -3.85 -12.27 -3.45
N GLY A 30 -2.80 -12.73 -2.77
CA GLY A 30 -2.68 -14.10 -2.25
C GLY A 30 -1.79 -14.93 -3.16
N ARG A 31 -0.50 -14.97 -2.85
CA ARG A 31 0.47 -15.77 -3.61
C ARG A 31 0.74 -17.08 -2.88
N LYS A 32 0.34 -18.21 -3.48
CA LYS A 32 0.74 -19.56 -3.02
C LYS A 32 2.27 -19.75 -3.09
N SER A 33 2.92 -19.10 -4.05
CA SER A 33 4.37 -19.13 -4.27
C SER A 33 5.19 -18.15 -3.40
N ALA A 34 4.59 -17.58 -2.34
CA ALA A 34 5.33 -16.71 -1.43
C ALA A 34 6.47 -17.45 -0.69
N LYS A 35 6.35 -18.78 -0.54
CA LYS A 35 7.43 -19.64 -0.05
C LYS A 35 8.49 -19.80 -1.15
N GLY A 36 9.67 -19.18 -0.99
CA GLY A 36 10.82 -19.33 -1.88
C GLY A 36 10.99 -18.27 -2.98
N SER A 37 10.05 -17.34 -3.12
CA SER A 37 10.14 -16.27 -4.11
C SER A 37 11.14 -15.17 -3.66
N LYS A 38 12.11 -14.80 -4.52
CA LYS A 38 12.95 -13.59 -4.34
C LYS A 38 12.12 -12.28 -4.32
N ARG A 39 10.87 -12.31 -4.78
CA ARG A 39 9.97 -11.15 -4.78
C ARG A 39 9.41 -10.92 -3.37
N LYS A 40 9.42 -9.66 -2.94
CA LYS A 40 8.81 -9.24 -1.66
C LYS A 40 7.31 -9.55 -1.59
N TYR A 41 6.80 -9.64 -0.36
CA TYR A 41 5.38 -9.84 -0.08
C TYR A 41 4.47 -8.91 -0.91
N PRO A 42 3.36 -9.44 -1.45
CA PRO A 42 2.39 -8.64 -2.18
C PRO A 42 1.85 -7.49 -1.34
N LYS A 43 1.53 -6.37 -2.00
CA LYS A 43 0.92 -5.20 -1.36
C LYS A 43 -0.56 -5.26 -1.67
N CYS A 44 -1.30 -5.86 -0.74
CA CYS A 44 -2.69 -6.19 -0.96
C CYS A 44 -3.64 -5.11 -0.46
N VAL A 45 -4.61 -4.77 -1.29
CA VAL A 45 -5.72 -3.88 -0.94
C VAL A 45 -7.01 -4.39 -1.62
N PRO A 46 -8.21 -4.03 -1.12
CA PRO A 46 -9.45 -4.31 -1.82
C PRO A 46 -9.46 -3.65 -3.21
N ALA A 47 -10.00 -4.33 -4.21
CA ALA A 47 -10.09 -3.85 -5.59
C ALA A 47 -10.81 -2.50 -5.67
N ALA A 48 -11.89 -2.35 -4.90
CA ALA A 48 -12.63 -1.08 -4.79
C ALA A 48 -11.74 0.07 -4.27
N LYS A 49 -10.83 -0.22 -3.33
CA LYS A 49 -9.85 0.76 -2.85
C LYS A 49 -8.80 1.05 -3.91
N ALA A 50 -8.28 0.01 -4.58
CA ALA A 50 -7.27 0.15 -5.63
C ALA A 50 -7.76 1.02 -6.80
N ALA A 51 -9.02 0.85 -7.21
CA ALA A 51 -9.65 1.64 -8.26
C ALA A 51 -9.74 3.14 -7.91
N ARG A 52 -9.84 3.47 -6.62
CA ARG A 52 -9.87 4.85 -6.12
C ARG A 52 -8.49 5.46 -5.91
N MET A 53 -7.41 4.68 -5.97
CA MET A 53 -6.06 5.19 -5.76
C MET A 53 -5.48 5.76 -7.06
N THR A 54 -4.85 6.93 -6.97
CA THR A 54 -4.10 7.50 -8.08
C THR A 54 -2.77 6.75 -8.29
N LYS A 55 -2.18 6.86 -9.48
CA LYS A 55 -0.85 6.27 -9.77
C LYS A 55 0.20 6.71 -8.75
N ALA A 56 0.17 7.97 -8.29
CA ALA A 56 1.09 8.49 -7.28
C ALA A 56 0.88 7.83 -5.90
N GLN A 57 -0.38 7.67 -5.48
CA GLN A 57 -0.71 6.97 -4.23
C GLN A 57 -0.28 5.51 -4.26
N ILE A 58 -0.49 4.82 -5.39
CA ILE A 58 -0.08 3.42 -5.58
C ILE A 58 1.44 3.29 -5.54
N ARG A 59 2.16 4.14 -6.27
CA ARG A 59 3.64 4.20 -6.21
C ARG A 59 4.12 4.42 -4.78
N SER A 60 3.49 5.33 -4.05
CA SER A 60 3.81 5.60 -2.65
C SER A 60 3.57 4.38 -1.75
N ALA A 61 2.44 3.69 -1.90
CA ALA A 61 2.07 2.51 -1.12
C ALA A 61 2.96 1.29 -1.39
N VAL A 62 3.46 1.15 -2.62
CA VAL A 62 4.36 0.05 -3.01
C VAL A 62 5.82 0.35 -2.66
N SER A 63 6.23 1.62 -2.70
CA SER A 63 7.59 2.04 -2.41
C SER A 63 8.01 1.70 -0.97
N ARG A 64 9.24 1.23 -0.78
CA ARG A 64 9.82 1.09 0.56
C ARG A 64 10.16 2.48 1.09
N LYS A 65 9.53 2.91 2.18
CA LYS A 65 9.71 4.24 2.77
C LYS A 65 10.93 4.32 3.70
N ARG A 66 12.14 4.04 3.22
CA ARG A 66 13.38 4.03 4.03
C ARG A 66 14.29 5.19 3.68
N ALA A 67 14.76 5.93 4.69
CA ALA A 67 15.72 7.01 4.53
C ALA A 67 17.18 6.54 4.60
N LYS A 68 17.44 5.32 5.09
CA LYS A 68 18.77 4.67 5.09
C LYS A 68 18.70 3.24 4.55
N ALA A 69 19.86 2.70 4.14
CA ALA A 69 20.02 1.31 3.72
C ALA A 69 19.71 0.32 4.87
N GLN A 70 19.41 -0.95 4.56
CA GLN A 70 19.25 -1.98 5.60
C GLN A 70 20.62 -2.44 6.11
N GLY A 71 20.71 -2.80 7.39
CA GLY A 71 21.95 -3.27 8.00
C GLY A 71 22.83 -2.16 8.58
N VAL A 72 22.42 -0.89 8.46
CA VAL A 72 23.01 0.18 9.27
C VAL A 72 22.41 0.07 10.67
N GLY A 73 23.26 -0.11 11.68
CA GLY A 73 22.83 -0.19 13.08
C GLY A 73 22.00 1.02 13.51
N GLY A 74 21.08 0.80 14.45
CA GLY A 74 20.22 1.85 15.01
C GLY A 74 18.79 1.90 14.46
N LYS A 75 18.01 2.87 14.95
CA LYS A 75 16.57 3.00 14.68
C LYS A 75 16.30 3.23 13.18
N PRO A 76 15.31 2.54 12.58
CA PRO A 76 14.91 2.78 11.20
C PRO A 76 14.57 4.25 10.97
N THR A 77 15.22 4.87 9.98
CA THR A 77 14.86 6.20 9.52
C THR A 77 13.92 6.03 8.32
N ASN A 78 12.70 6.55 8.43
CA ASN A 78 11.72 6.50 7.33
C ASN A 78 11.86 7.77 6.48
N VAL A 79 11.59 7.67 5.17
CA VAL A 79 11.53 8.87 4.33
C VAL A 79 10.37 9.76 4.80
N LYS A 80 10.56 11.08 4.75
CA LYS A 80 9.49 12.04 5.04
C LYS A 80 8.40 11.84 3.99
N THR A 81 7.27 11.27 4.37
CA THR A 81 6.26 10.83 3.39
C THR A 81 5.27 11.92 3.06
N PHE A 82 4.63 12.58 4.03
CA PHE A 82 3.79 13.75 3.80
C PHE A 82 3.73 14.53 5.14
N ALA A 83 3.92 15.85 5.12
CA ALA A 83 3.90 16.78 6.25
C ALA A 83 5.10 16.77 7.25
N LYS A 84 6.07 17.66 7.02
CA LYS A 84 6.13 18.80 7.95
C LYS A 84 5.03 19.74 7.46
N ARG A 85 3.96 19.92 8.23
CA ARG A 85 3.17 21.13 8.08
C ARG A 85 4.07 22.22 8.67
N ASP A 86 4.77 22.97 7.84
CA ASP A 86 5.20 24.30 8.26
C ASP A 86 3.93 25.03 8.73
N GLY A 87 3.97 25.57 9.94
CA GLY A 87 2.81 26.03 10.71
C GLY A 87 2.07 27.23 10.11
N LYS A 88 1.52 27.13 8.90
CA LYS A 88 0.66 28.15 8.29
C LYS A 88 -0.48 27.50 7.50
N LYS A 89 -1.46 26.96 8.22
CA LYS A 89 -2.88 26.96 7.80
C LYS A 89 -3.80 26.60 8.97
N ALA A 90 -3.71 27.38 10.05
CA ALA A 90 -4.91 27.78 10.75
C ALA A 90 -5.42 29.06 10.06
N ARG A 91 -6.73 29.32 10.09
CA ARG A 91 -7.46 30.40 9.39
C ARG A 91 -7.88 30.06 7.95
N ARG A 92 -8.85 29.15 7.86
CA ARG A 92 -10.11 29.51 7.22
C ARG A 92 -10.93 30.22 8.31
N GLY A 93 -11.39 31.43 8.01
CA GLY A 93 -11.92 32.41 8.95
C GLY A 93 -11.38 33.77 8.51
#